data_AF-A0A2S9FVI4-F1
#
_entry.id   AF-A0A2S9FVI4-F1
#
_cell.length_a   1.000
_cell.length_b   1.000
_cell.length_c   1.000
_cell.angle_alpha   90.00
_cell.angle_beta   90.00
_cell.angle_gamma   90.00
#
_symmetry.space_group_name_H-M   'P 1'
#
loop_
_entity.id
_entity.type
_entity.pdbx_description
1 polymer ?
#
loop_
_entity_poly.entity_id
_entity_poly.type
_entity_poly.pdbx_seq_one_letter_code
_entity_poly.pdbx_strand_id
1 'polypeptide(L)'
;HHPHLLPLADRTLESTELDVLAGHDVVFLGLPHGHSAALAGQLGPDTLIIDCGADFRLTEAADWQRFYGSDHAGSWPYGLPELPG
;
A
#
# COMPACT_ATOMS: atom_id res chain seq x y z
N HIS A 1 9.49 -4.92 24.24
CA HIS A 1 10.78 -4.35 23.78
C HIS A 1 11.07 -4.89 22.38
N HIS A 2 11.38 -4.02 21.42
CA HIS A 2 11.64 -4.38 20.01
C HIS A 2 13.14 -4.17 19.68
N PRO A 3 14.05 -5.11 20.04
CA PRO A 3 15.50 -4.92 19.90
C PRO A 3 15.95 -4.79 18.44
N HIS A 4 15.15 -5.29 17.49
CA HIS A 4 15.40 -5.16 16.05
C HIS A 4 15.23 -3.73 15.52
N LEU A 5 14.67 -2.81 16.31
CA LEU A 5 14.55 -1.40 15.90
C LEU A 5 15.79 -0.57 16.25
N LEU A 6 16.63 -0.99 17.20
CA LEU A 6 17.83 -0.25 17.62
C LEU A 6 18.80 0.04 16.45
N PRO A 7 19.07 -0.90 15.51
CA PRO A 7 19.91 -0.61 14.35
C PRO A 7 19.33 0.43 13.39
N LEU A 8 18.05 0.77 13.51
CA LEU A 8 17.36 1.76 12.67
C LEU A 8 17.25 3.13 13.34
N ALA A 9 17.83 3.32 14.54
CA ALA A 9 17.66 4.53 15.33
C ALA A 9 18.12 5.82 14.64
N ASP A 10 19.12 5.73 13.76
CA ASP A 10 19.65 6.87 13.00
C ASP A 10 18.89 7.14 11.70
N ARG A 11 17.84 6.38 11.40
CA ARG A 11 16.99 6.64 10.22
C ARG A 11 16.10 7.84 10.47
N THR A 12 16.03 8.71 9.48
CA THR A 12 15.12 9.85 9.51
C THR A 12 13.74 9.39 9.05
N LEU A 13 12.72 9.74 9.82
CA LEU A 13 11.33 9.57 9.39
C LEU A 13 10.95 10.77 8.53
N GLU A 14 10.61 10.51 7.28
CA GLU A 14 10.17 11.51 6.32
C GLU A 14 8.65 11.40 6.12
N SER A 15 8.06 12.45 5.55
CA SER A 15 6.62 12.48 5.26
C SER A 15 6.27 11.48 4.16
N THR A 16 5.06 10.92 4.22
CA THR A 16 4.52 10.03 3.18
C THR A 16 3.92 10.86 2.03
N GLU A 17 4.74 11.73 1.45
CA GLU A 17 4.37 12.61 0.35
C GLU A 17 4.96 12.11 -0.97
N LEU A 18 4.34 12.50 -2.09
CA LEU A 18 4.69 11.98 -3.40
C LEU A 18 6.15 12.25 -3.79
N ASP A 19 6.67 13.42 -3.46
CA ASP A 19 8.05 13.83 -3.77
C ASP A 19 9.10 13.02 -3.01
N VAL A 20 8.80 12.63 -1.78
CA VAL A 20 9.64 11.74 -0.96
C VAL A 20 9.61 10.31 -1.52
N LEU A 21 8.44 9.84 -1.95
CA LEU A 21 8.27 8.47 -2.44
C LEU A 21 8.74 8.30 -3.89
N ALA A 22 8.71 9.36 -4.70
CA ALA A 22 9.15 9.33 -6.08
C ALA A 22 10.63 8.94 -6.21
N GLY A 23 10.96 8.22 -7.29
CA GLY A 23 12.33 7.76 -7.56
C GLY A 23 12.73 6.48 -6.83
N HIS A 24 11.85 5.90 -6.02
CA HIS A 24 12.03 4.55 -5.48
C HIS A 24 11.53 3.48 -6.47
N ASP A 25 12.32 2.43 -6.64
CA ASP A 25 11.94 1.27 -7.46
C ASP A 25 10.78 0.48 -6.83
N VAL A 26 10.74 0.42 -5.49
CA VAL A 26 9.73 -0.32 -4.73
C VAL A 26 9.23 0.52 -3.55
N VAL A 27 7.91 0.62 -3.40
CA VAL A 27 7.25 1.33 -2.29
C VAL A 27 6.28 0.39 -1.58
N PHE A 28 6.49 0.18 -0.28
CA PHE A 28 5.55 -0.53 0.58
C PHE A 28 4.62 0.46 1.28
N LEU A 29 3.31 0.33 1.07
CA LEU A 29 2.30 1.18 1.70
C LEU A 29 1.70 0.49 2.92
N GLY A 30 2.12 0.94 4.11
CA GLY A 30 1.58 0.49 5.41
C GLY A 30 0.52 1.44 5.96
N LEU A 31 -0.36 1.94 5.10
CA LEU A 31 -1.31 3.01 5.44
C LEU A 31 -2.67 2.47 5.90
N PRO A 32 -3.44 3.26 6.67
CA PRO A 32 -4.85 2.94 6.91
C PRO A 32 -5.61 2.78 5.59
N HIS A 33 -6.64 1.92 5.58
CA HIS A 33 -7.47 1.73 4.38
C HIS A 33 -8.05 3.07 3.88
N GLY A 34 -8.22 3.19 2.57
CA GLY A 34 -8.68 4.39 1.85
C GLY A 34 -7.58 5.41 1.54
N HIS A 35 -6.34 5.20 2.00
CA HIS A 35 -5.23 6.15 1.79
C HIS A 35 -4.24 5.68 0.71
N SER A 36 -4.05 4.36 0.54
CA SER A 36 -3.11 3.83 -0.46
C SER A 36 -3.63 4.07 -1.87
N ALA A 37 -4.95 3.98 -2.10
CA ALA A 37 -5.53 4.23 -3.42
C ALA A 37 -5.24 5.64 -3.98
N ALA A 38 -5.36 6.67 -3.13
CA ALA A 38 -5.13 8.05 -3.52
C ALA A 38 -3.66 8.35 -3.86
N LEU A 39 -2.73 7.71 -3.15
CA LEU A 39 -1.29 7.91 -3.33
C LEU A 39 -0.72 7.05 -4.46
N ALA A 40 -1.17 5.80 -4.58
CA ALA A 40 -0.68 4.86 -5.59
C ALA A 40 -0.90 5.36 -7.01
N GLY A 41 -2.03 6.01 -7.30
CA GLY A 41 -2.32 6.57 -8.63
C GLY A 41 -1.43 7.75 -9.02
N GLN A 42 -0.68 8.32 -8.08
CA GLN A 42 0.23 9.43 -8.34
C GLN A 42 1.69 8.98 -8.50
N LEU A 43 2.04 7.78 -8.03
CA LEU A 43 3.34 7.18 -8.26
C LEU A 43 3.46 6.76 -9.73
N GLY A 44 4.64 6.97 -10.33
CA GLY A 44 4.88 6.67 -11.73
C GLY A 44 4.74 5.17 -12.04
N PRO A 45 4.51 4.81 -13.32
CA PRO A 45 4.31 3.41 -13.74
C PRO A 45 5.54 2.51 -13.50
N ASP A 46 6.71 3.11 -13.31
CA ASP A 46 7.97 2.40 -13.09
C ASP A 46 8.17 1.97 -11.61
N THR A 47 7.34 2.46 -10.69
CA THR A 47 7.41 2.09 -9.27
C THR A 47 6.59 0.83 -9.00
N LEU A 48 7.21 -0.20 -8.42
CA LEU A 48 6.50 -1.36 -7.90
C LEU A 48 5.87 -1.01 -6.54
N ILE A 49 4.53 -1.00 -6.49
CA ILE A 49 3.78 -0.70 -5.27
C ILE A 49 3.33 -2.00 -4.61
N ILE A 50 3.60 -2.13 -3.32
CA ILE A 50 3.11 -3.22 -2.47
C ILE A 50 2.25 -2.62 -1.37
N ASP A 51 0.93 -2.74 -1.51
CA ASP A 51 -0.01 -2.26 -0.50
C ASP A 51 -0.26 -3.31 0.58
N CYS A 52 0.18 -3.01 1.80
CA CYS A 52 -0.12 -3.83 2.98
C CYS A 52 -1.53 -3.56 3.51
N GLY A 53 -2.18 -2.49 3.05
CA GLY A 53 -3.57 -2.13 3.32
C GLY A 53 -4.58 -3.03 2.61
N ALA A 54 -5.84 -2.57 2.56
CA ALA A 54 -6.95 -3.36 2.04
C ALA A 54 -7.45 -2.89 0.66
N ASP A 55 -7.05 -1.69 0.21
CA ASP A 55 -7.70 -0.92 -0.87
C ASP A 55 -7.79 -1.70 -2.19
N PHE A 56 -6.83 -2.58 -2.44
CA PHE A 56 -6.75 -3.37 -3.68
C PHE A 56 -6.96 -4.88 -3.49
N ARG A 57 -7.45 -5.32 -2.32
CA ARG A 57 -7.59 -6.76 -2.01
C ARG A 57 -8.86 -7.39 -2.58
N LEU A 58 -9.99 -6.69 -2.47
CA LEU A 58 -11.28 -7.23 -2.89
C LEU A 58 -11.48 -7.02 -4.39
N THR A 59 -11.96 -8.04 -5.08
CA THR A 59 -12.26 -7.96 -6.52
C THR A 59 -13.67 -7.43 -6.79
N GLU A 60 -14.58 -7.58 -5.82
CA GLU A 60 -15.98 -7.18 -5.94
C GLU A 60 -16.25 -5.84 -5.27
N ALA A 61 -16.73 -4.87 -6.05
CA ALA A 61 -17.09 -3.54 -5.53
C ALA A 61 -18.24 -3.59 -4.51
N ALA A 62 -19.17 -4.54 -4.65
CA ALA A 62 -20.28 -4.70 -3.71
C ALA A 62 -19.79 -5.14 -2.31
N ASP A 63 -18.79 -6.02 -2.25
CA ASP A 63 -18.19 -6.43 -0.98
C ASP A 63 -17.38 -5.29 -0.38
N TRP A 64 -16.62 -4.54 -1.20
CA TRP A 64 -15.93 -3.35 -0.73
C TRP A 64 -16.89 -2.33 -0.12
N GLN A 65 -17.95 -1.94 -0.82
CA GLN A 65 -18.96 -1.01 -0.32
C GLN A 65 -19.59 -1.51 0.99
N ARG A 66 -19.85 -2.81 1.11
CA ARG A 66 -20.43 -3.43 2.30
C ARG A 66 -19.51 -3.35 3.51
N PHE A 67 -18.21 -3.60 3.34
CA PHE A 67 -17.26 -3.72 4.45
C PHE A 67 -16.48 -2.43 4.76
N TYR A 68 -16.29 -1.56 3.76
CA TYR A 68 -15.45 -0.35 3.86
C TYR A 68 -16.21 0.96 3.55
N GLY A 69 -17.41 0.92 3.00
CA GLY A 69 -18.32 2.08 2.91
C GLY A 69 -17.84 3.22 2.01
N SER A 70 -16.92 2.98 1.09
CA SER A 70 -16.37 3.95 0.13
C SER A 70 -16.34 3.36 -1.28
N ASP A 71 -16.01 4.17 -2.29
CA ASP A 71 -15.88 3.69 -3.66
C ASP A 71 -14.73 2.68 -3.78
N HIS A 72 -14.95 1.64 -4.59
CA HIS A 72 -13.97 0.58 -4.83
C HIS A 72 -12.85 1.08 -5.74
N ALA A 73 -11.60 1.01 -5.28
CA ALA A 73 -10.42 1.48 -6.01
C ALA A 73 -9.94 0.52 -7.12
N GLY A 74 -10.58 -0.65 -7.25
CA GLY A 74 -10.13 -1.75 -8.10
C GLY A 74 -9.42 -2.84 -7.29
N SER A 75 -8.71 -3.73 -7.99
CA SER A 75 -8.00 -4.85 -7.36
C SER A 75 -6.66 -5.12 -8.02
N TRP A 76 -5.69 -5.57 -7.23
CA TRP A 76 -4.37 -6.00 -7.67
C TRP A 76 -4.15 -7.50 -7.41
N PRO A 77 -3.09 -8.11 -7.98
CA PRO A 77 -2.69 -9.46 -7.62
C PRO A 77 -2.56 -9.60 -6.10
N TYR A 78 -3.23 -10.61 -5.54
CA TYR A 78 -3.22 -10.84 -4.10
C TYR A 78 -1.88 -11.42 -3.67
N GLY A 79 -1.27 -10.86 -2.62
CA GLY A 79 0.08 -11.20 -2.14
C GLY A 79 0.19 -12.54 -1.41
N LEU A 80 -0.50 -13.58 -1.87
CA LEU A 80 -0.45 -14.94 -1.34
C LEU A 80 -0.06 -15.92 -2.45
N PRO A 81 1.25 -16.06 -2.76
CA PRO A 81 1.74 -16.81 -3.92
C PRO A 81 1.46 -18.32 -3.86
N GLU A 82 1.11 -18.86 -2.69
CA GLU A 82 0.73 -20.26 -2.52
C GLU A 82 -0.69 -20.57 -3.01
N LEU A 83 -1.53 -19.56 -3.25
CA LEU A 83 -2.85 -19.78 -3.80
C LEU A 83 -2.77 -20.13 -5.30
N PRO A 84 -3.61 -21.07 -5.77
CA PRO A 84 -3.77 -21.30 -7.20
C PRO A 84 -4.36 -20.05 -7.86
N GLY A 85 -3.74 -19.63 -8.95
CA GLY A 85 -4.19 -18.51 -9.80
C GLY A 85 -5.32 -18.88 -10.75
#